data_AF-A0AAN9VSD2-F1
#
_entry.id   AF-A0AAN9VSD2-F1
#
_cell.length_a   1.000
_cell.length_b   1.000
_cell.length_c   1.000
_cell.angle_alpha   90.00
_cell.angle_beta   90.00
_cell.angle_gamma   90.00
#
_symmetry.space_group_name_H-M   'P 1'
#
loop_
_entity.id
_entity.type
_entity.pdbx_description
1 polymer ?
#
loop_
_entity_poly.entity_id
_entity_poly.type
_entity_poly.pdbx_seq_one_letter_code
_entity_poly.pdbx_strand_id
1 'polypeptide(L)'
;MMAVAAAQKNREMFAIKKSYSIENGYPARRRSLVDDARFEALVVKQTKQSALDEARQRSNDAELTEEEMLLATAAAESAEAAQAVQHAALVLRLRDGVGALARILKTIENFKGTVTHVETRAAKGAGARADALVRVDISRQQLLLLLRALRQSAALASVALLADTHVSIKDPWFPRHASELDNCNHLMTKYEPELDMNHPGFADKVYRERRKMIADIAFAFKHGDPIPTIEYSPAETATWRVVFNNTVDLLPKYACAEYRRVFGMLQEANIFTPDRIPQLEEMSSFLNRHTGFRLRPAAGLLTARDFLASLAFRIFQSTQYVRHTSSPHHTPEPDCIHEMIGHMPLLADPKFAQFSQEIGLASLGASDAEIEKLSTVYWFTVEFGLCKEKGNLKAYGAGLLSSTRELLHAVSDKPEHRPFEPALTAIQPYQDQEVQPIYYVAESFEDAKDKFRRWVSTGMSRPFEVRFNPHTQRIEVLDSVERLESCVSQINLEVLHLNNALAKLRTSFA
;
A
#
# COMPACT_ATOMS: atom_id res chain seq x y z
N MET A 1 43.55 26.07 -4.00
CA MET A 1 43.26 24.75 -4.61
C MET A 1 43.05 23.62 -3.60
N MET A 2 43.63 23.63 -2.39
CA MET A 2 43.42 22.55 -1.40
C MET A 2 42.03 22.55 -0.71
N ALA A 3 41.34 23.68 -0.61
CA ALA A 3 40.00 23.73 0.00
C ALA A 3 38.88 23.16 -0.90
N VAL A 4 39.06 23.21 -2.23
CA VAL A 4 38.09 22.67 -3.21
C VAL A 4 38.21 21.14 -3.30
N ALA A 5 39.43 20.61 -3.17
CA ALA A 5 39.67 19.16 -3.13
C ALA A 5 39.09 18.51 -1.85
N ALA A 6 39.13 19.19 -0.70
CA ALA A 6 38.50 18.69 0.53
C ALA A 6 36.95 18.72 0.46
N ALA A 7 36.37 19.72 -0.21
CA ALA A 7 34.93 19.80 -0.45
C ALA A 7 34.43 18.75 -1.48
N GLN A 8 35.27 18.38 -2.45
CA GLN A 8 34.98 17.26 -3.36
C GLN A 8 35.16 15.89 -2.68
N LYS A 9 36.17 15.72 -1.81
CA LYS A 9 36.36 14.47 -1.06
C LYS A 9 35.27 14.21 0.00
N ASN A 10 34.69 15.28 0.57
CA ASN A 10 33.49 15.17 1.42
C ASN A 10 32.19 14.92 0.64
N ARG A 11 32.17 15.16 -0.68
CA ARG A 11 31.04 14.80 -1.56
C ARG A 11 31.13 13.36 -2.09
N GLU A 12 32.29 12.71 -1.97
CA GLU A 12 32.48 11.28 -2.26
C GLU A 12 32.31 10.39 -1.03
N MET A 13 32.23 10.95 0.19
CA MET A 13 31.67 10.24 1.34
C MET A 13 30.14 10.26 1.23
N PHE A 14 29.54 9.07 1.14
CA PHE A 14 28.11 8.81 1.00
C PHE A 14 27.52 8.95 -0.42
N ALA A 15 28.19 8.37 -1.42
CA ALA A 15 27.49 7.89 -2.60
C ALA A 15 26.60 6.68 -2.20
N ILE A 16 25.44 6.97 -1.61
CA ILE A 16 24.34 6.03 -1.40
C ILE A 16 23.96 5.48 -2.79
N LYS A 17 23.92 4.15 -2.94
CA LYS A 17 23.27 3.54 -4.12
C LYS A 17 21.83 4.06 -4.13
N LYS A 18 21.47 4.80 -5.17
CA LYS A 18 20.11 5.28 -5.38
C LYS A 18 19.17 4.07 -5.27
N SER A 19 18.08 4.21 -4.52
CA SER A 19 17.05 3.17 -4.50
C SER A 19 16.54 2.95 -5.91
N TYR A 20 16.11 1.72 -6.22
CA TYR A 20 15.68 1.32 -7.56
C TYR A 20 14.67 2.31 -8.18
N SER A 21 13.78 2.91 -7.38
CA SER A 21 12.84 3.92 -7.89
C SER A 21 13.49 5.26 -8.21
N ILE A 22 14.52 5.70 -7.48
CA ILE A 22 15.29 6.91 -7.84
C ILE A 22 16.08 6.67 -9.14
N GLU A 23 16.58 5.44 -9.34
CA GLU A 23 17.18 5.03 -10.62
C GLU A 23 16.16 4.95 -11.76
N ASN A 24 14.87 4.78 -11.45
CA ASN A 24 13.75 4.74 -12.38
C ASN A 24 12.84 6.00 -12.33
N GLY A 25 13.38 7.16 -11.91
CA GLY A 25 12.75 8.48 -12.10
C GLY A 25 11.96 9.07 -10.91
N TYR A 26 11.99 8.45 -9.73
CA TYR A 26 11.39 9.01 -8.52
C TYR A 26 12.32 10.03 -7.83
N PRO A 27 11.86 11.24 -7.45
CA PRO A 27 12.74 12.22 -6.80
C PRO A 27 12.97 11.89 -5.32
N ALA A 28 14.17 12.21 -4.78
CA ALA A 28 14.47 12.16 -3.35
C ALA A 28 13.67 13.26 -2.59
N ARG A 29 12.93 12.94 -1.51
CA ARG A 29 11.85 13.84 -1.00
C ARG A 29 11.54 13.94 0.50
N ARG A 30 11.36 15.21 0.89
CA ARG A 30 11.13 15.93 2.17
C ARG A 30 10.31 15.41 3.39
N ARG A 31 9.13 14.79 3.19
CA ARG A 31 7.94 15.12 4.04
C ARG A 31 7.30 13.91 4.75
N SER A 32 6.19 14.13 5.47
CA SER A 32 5.42 13.15 6.27
C SER A 32 4.41 12.36 5.41
N LEU A 33 3.84 11.25 5.92
CA LEU A 33 2.89 10.37 5.19
C LEU A 33 1.68 11.13 4.59
N VAL A 34 1.24 12.21 5.25
CA VAL A 34 0.12 13.07 4.82
C VAL A 34 0.52 14.04 3.73
N ASP A 35 1.65 14.72 3.95
CA ASP A 35 2.11 15.77 3.06
C ASP A 35 2.66 15.20 1.76
N ASP A 36 3.22 13.98 1.79
CA ASP A 36 3.68 13.28 0.60
C ASP A 36 2.51 12.84 -0.27
N ALA A 37 1.43 12.28 0.29
CA ALA A 37 0.31 11.82 -0.51
C ALA A 37 -0.51 12.98 -1.13
N ARG A 38 -0.69 14.09 -0.39
CA ARG A 38 -1.27 15.33 -0.92
C ARG A 38 -0.41 15.97 -2.00
N PHE A 39 0.91 15.98 -1.81
CA PHE A 39 1.85 16.57 -2.76
C PHE A 39 2.10 15.67 -3.97
N GLU A 40 2.07 14.34 -3.82
CA GLU A 40 2.02 13.37 -4.92
C GLU A 40 0.78 13.60 -5.77
N ALA A 41 -0.40 13.71 -5.16
CA ALA A 41 -1.63 14.04 -5.87
C ALA A 41 -1.53 15.41 -6.58
N LEU A 42 -0.96 16.44 -5.94
CA LEU A 42 -0.80 17.78 -6.53
C LEU A 42 0.24 17.82 -7.65
N VAL A 43 1.40 17.19 -7.47
CA VAL A 43 2.48 17.15 -8.47
C VAL A 43 2.08 16.25 -9.62
N VAL A 44 1.53 15.05 -9.39
CA VAL A 44 1.01 14.21 -10.47
C VAL A 44 -0.17 14.89 -11.15
N LYS A 45 -1.07 15.57 -10.43
CA LYS A 45 -2.13 16.36 -11.07
C LYS A 45 -1.57 17.51 -11.89
N GLN A 46 -0.57 18.24 -11.42
CA GLN A 46 0.07 19.33 -12.18
C GLN A 46 0.87 18.81 -13.38
N THR A 47 1.59 17.70 -13.22
CA THR A 47 2.34 17.05 -14.31
C THR A 47 1.39 16.38 -15.31
N LYS A 48 0.31 15.74 -14.86
CA LYS A 48 -0.76 15.19 -15.70
C LYS A 48 -1.47 16.33 -16.42
N GLN A 49 -1.85 17.41 -15.74
CA GLN A 49 -2.47 18.58 -16.36
C GLN A 49 -1.54 19.25 -17.38
N SER A 50 -0.26 19.44 -17.04
CA SER A 50 0.74 20.00 -17.96
C SER A 50 0.97 19.09 -19.18
N ALA A 51 1.05 17.77 -18.98
CA ALA A 51 1.18 16.82 -20.07
C ALA A 51 -0.10 16.72 -20.92
N LEU A 52 -1.28 16.83 -20.31
CA LEU A 52 -2.58 16.89 -20.98
C LEU A 52 -2.69 18.17 -21.82
N ASP A 53 -2.27 19.32 -21.29
CA ASP A 53 -2.30 20.61 -21.98
C ASP A 53 -1.27 20.66 -23.10
N GLU A 54 -0.07 20.12 -22.90
CA GLU A 54 0.95 19.96 -23.95
C GLU A 54 0.52 18.99 -25.06
N ALA A 55 -0.10 17.86 -24.71
CA ALA A 55 -0.59 16.89 -25.68
C ALA A 55 -1.75 17.46 -26.52
N ARG A 56 -2.64 18.27 -25.92
CA ARG A 56 -3.71 19.00 -26.63
C ARG A 56 -3.14 20.04 -27.59
N GLN A 57 -2.12 20.78 -27.17
CA GLN A 57 -1.43 21.75 -28.02
C GLN A 57 -0.68 21.09 -29.19
N ARG A 58 -0.07 19.91 -28.97
CA ARG A 58 0.65 19.18 -30.03
C ARG A 58 -0.29 18.45 -31.00
N SER A 59 -1.41 17.92 -30.52
CA SER A 59 -2.34 17.14 -31.34
C SER A 59 -3.33 18.00 -32.15
N ASN A 60 -3.47 19.28 -31.82
CA ASN A 60 -4.41 20.24 -32.44
C ASN A 60 -5.88 19.75 -32.43
N ASP A 61 -6.22 18.89 -31.47
CA ASP A 61 -7.45 18.09 -31.46
C ASP A 61 -8.05 18.12 -30.04
N ALA A 62 -9.22 18.76 -29.89
CA ALA A 62 -9.84 19.01 -28.58
C ALA A 62 -10.70 17.84 -28.06
N GLU A 63 -10.84 16.75 -28.83
CA GLU A 63 -11.82 15.67 -28.59
C GLU A 63 -11.19 14.28 -28.29
N LEU A 64 -9.89 14.21 -27.98
CA LEU A 64 -9.22 12.95 -27.62
C LEU A 64 -9.69 12.42 -26.25
N THR A 65 -9.93 11.11 -26.17
CA THR A 65 -10.16 10.40 -24.89
C THR A 65 -8.86 10.25 -24.10
N GLU A 66 -8.94 10.01 -22.77
CA GLU A 66 -7.74 9.86 -21.93
C GLU A 66 -6.78 8.78 -22.46
N GLU A 67 -7.31 7.65 -22.95
CA GLU A 67 -6.54 6.54 -23.51
C GLU A 67 -5.81 6.89 -24.80
N GLU A 68 -6.44 7.68 -25.67
CA GLU A 68 -5.83 8.14 -26.93
C GLU A 68 -4.79 9.23 -26.69
N MET A 69 -4.97 10.05 -25.66
CA MET A 69 -3.96 11.02 -25.26
C MET A 69 -2.70 10.30 -24.75
N LEU A 70 -2.86 9.27 -23.91
CA LEU A 70 -1.74 8.43 -23.47
C LEU A 70 -1.03 7.78 -24.66
N LEU A 71 -1.81 7.23 -25.60
CA LEU A 71 -1.28 6.64 -26.82
C LEU A 71 -0.55 7.68 -27.70
N ALA A 72 -1.07 8.90 -27.82
CA ALA A 72 -0.45 10.00 -28.56
C ALA A 72 0.84 10.50 -27.91
N THR A 73 0.88 10.63 -26.58
CA THR A 73 2.09 10.97 -25.84
C THR A 73 3.14 9.88 -26.02
N ALA A 74 2.78 8.60 -25.84
CA ALA A 74 3.68 7.47 -26.01
C ALA A 74 4.18 7.29 -27.46
N ALA A 75 3.40 7.72 -28.46
CA ALA A 75 3.84 7.75 -29.86
C ALA A 75 4.80 8.93 -30.15
N ALA A 76 4.72 10.01 -29.38
CA ALA A 76 5.54 11.21 -29.56
C ALA A 76 6.92 11.13 -28.88
N GLU A 77 7.19 10.09 -28.08
CA GLU A 77 8.46 9.91 -27.36
C GLU A 77 9.65 9.68 -28.30
N SER A 78 9.48 8.88 -29.35
CA SER A 78 10.50 8.64 -30.38
C SER A 78 9.89 8.03 -31.65
N ALA A 79 10.66 8.00 -32.74
CA ALA A 79 10.23 7.35 -33.98
C ALA A 79 10.02 5.83 -33.79
N GLU A 80 10.83 5.20 -32.95
CA GLU A 80 10.71 3.79 -32.57
C GLU A 80 9.44 3.55 -31.74
N ALA A 81 9.13 4.46 -30.81
CA ALA A 81 7.93 4.37 -29.98
C ALA A 81 6.64 4.54 -30.81
N ALA A 82 6.66 5.40 -31.84
CA ALA A 82 5.56 5.57 -32.78
C ALA A 82 5.25 4.29 -33.59
N GLN A 83 6.30 3.52 -33.94
CA GLN A 83 6.20 2.30 -34.74
C GLN A 83 6.00 1.03 -33.91
N ALA A 84 6.08 1.11 -32.58
CA ALA A 84 5.84 -0.02 -31.70
C ALA A 84 4.42 -0.59 -31.91
N VAL A 85 4.35 -1.89 -32.18
CA VAL A 85 3.08 -2.62 -32.32
C VAL A 85 2.40 -2.73 -30.97
N GLN A 86 1.09 -2.49 -30.94
CA GLN A 86 0.22 -2.63 -29.78
C GLN A 86 -0.85 -3.67 -30.08
N HIS A 87 -1.19 -4.46 -29.06
CA HIS A 87 -2.41 -5.25 -29.03
C HIS A 87 -3.51 -4.35 -28.49
N ALA A 88 -4.51 -4.05 -29.30
CA ALA A 88 -5.57 -3.11 -28.97
C ALA A 88 -6.94 -3.79 -29.11
N ALA A 89 -7.81 -3.60 -28.12
CA ALA A 89 -9.18 -4.07 -28.16
C ALA A 89 -10.11 -2.89 -28.47
N LEU A 90 -10.91 -2.97 -29.52
CA LEU A 90 -11.84 -1.91 -29.93
C LEU A 90 -13.27 -2.35 -29.67
N VAL A 91 -14.02 -1.56 -28.90
CA VAL A 91 -15.46 -1.72 -28.72
C VAL A 91 -16.19 -0.77 -29.66
N LEU A 92 -16.94 -1.35 -30.57
CA LEU A 92 -17.62 -0.67 -31.67
C LEU A 92 -19.13 -0.82 -31.50
N ARG A 93 -19.85 0.31 -31.40
CA ARG A 93 -21.32 0.30 -31.45
C ARG A 93 -21.79 0.52 -32.87
N LEU A 94 -22.40 -0.48 -33.49
CA LEU A 94 -22.79 -0.49 -34.91
C LEU A 94 -24.22 0.02 -35.09
N ARG A 95 -24.41 1.11 -35.85
CA ARG A 95 -25.76 1.65 -36.16
C ARG A 95 -26.51 0.74 -37.14
N ASP A 96 -25.80 0.26 -38.16
CA ASP A 96 -26.37 -0.56 -39.24
C ASP A 96 -26.34 -2.08 -38.94
N GLY A 97 -25.96 -2.46 -37.71
CA GLY A 97 -25.79 -3.86 -37.30
C GLY A 97 -24.54 -4.51 -37.91
N VAL A 98 -24.49 -5.84 -37.88
CA VAL A 98 -23.29 -6.63 -38.26
C VAL A 98 -22.85 -6.40 -39.72
N GLY A 99 -23.73 -5.94 -40.61
CA GLY A 99 -23.38 -5.61 -42.00
C GLY A 99 -22.34 -4.47 -42.12
N ALA A 100 -22.23 -3.59 -41.13
CA ALA A 100 -21.20 -2.55 -41.09
C ALA A 100 -19.79 -3.09 -40.81
N LEU A 101 -19.69 -4.29 -40.22
CA LEU A 101 -18.43 -4.85 -39.74
C LEU A 101 -17.43 -5.08 -40.88
N ALA A 102 -17.87 -5.58 -42.03
CA ALA A 102 -17.00 -5.80 -43.18
C ALA A 102 -16.27 -4.51 -43.64
N ARG A 103 -16.96 -3.37 -43.61
CA ARG A 103 -16.36 -2.06 -43.94
C ARG A 103 -15.33 -1.65 -42.88
N ILE A 104 -15.65 -1.85 -41.61
CA ILE A 104 -14.76 -1.50 -40.49
C ILE A 104 -13.50 -2.37 -40.48
N LEU A 105 -13.62 -3.67 -40.69
CA LEU A 105 -12.47 -4.57 -40.81
C LEU A 105 -11.57 -4.17 -41.98
N LYS A 106 -12.15 -3.75 -43.11
CA LYS A 106 -11.38 -3.21 -44.23
C LYS A 106 -10.68 -1.90 -43.88
N THR A 107 -11.32 -1.02 -43.10
CA THR A 107 -10.67 0.19 -42.58
C THR A 107 -9.47 -0.15 -41.71
N ILE A 108 -9.59 -1.11 -40.79
CA ILE A 108 -8.48 -1.58 -39.94
C ILE A 108 -7.29 -2.06 -40.79
N GLU A 109 -7.57 -2.87 -41.82
CA GLU A 109 -6.55 -3.38 -42.75
C GLU A 109 -5.86 -2.23 -43.51
N ASN A 110 -6.61 -1.19 -43.94
CA ASN A 110 -6.05 -0.03 -44.64
C ASN A 110 -5.08 0.77 -43.76
N PHE A 111 -5.30 0.80 -42.44
CA PHE A 111 -4.37 1.38 -41.45
C PHE A 111 -3.29 0.38 -41.00
N LYS A 112 -3.08 -0.72 -41.73
CA LYS A 112 -2.10 -1.76 -41.44
C LYS A 112 -2.30 -2.45 -40.09
N GLY A 113 -3.54 -2.50 -39.59
CA GLY A 113 -3.89 -3.31 -38.44
C GLY A 113 -4.17 -4.75 -38.84
N THR A 114 -3.69 -5.71 -38.05
CA THR A 114 -4.02 -7.14 -38.20
C THR A 114 -5.09 -7.52 -37.19
N VAL A 115 -6.25 -7.98 -37.65
CA VAL A 115 -7.34 -8.37 -36.75
C VAL A 115 -7.08 -9.75 -36.19
N THR A 116 -6.97 -9.87 -34.86
CA THR A 116 -6.68 -11.13 -34.15
C THR A 116 -7.93 -11.79 -33.57
N HIS A 117 -8.94 -10.98 -33.23
CA HIS A 117 -10.21 -11.49 -32.70
C HIS A 117 -11.37 -10.58 -33.08
N VAL A 118 -12.52 -11.18 -33.35
CA VAL A 118 -13.77 -10.47 -33.59
C VAL A 118 -14.90 -11.22 -32.90
N GLU A 119 -15.63 -10.54 -32.04
CA GLU A 119 -16.90 -11.02 -31.54
C GLU A 119 -17.99 -9.96 -31.69
N THR A 120 -19.23 -10.41 -31.87
CA THR A 120 -20.40 -9.53 -31.98
C THR A 120 -21.50 -9.97 -31.03
N ARG A 121 -22.27 -9.02 -30.51
CA ARG A 121 -23.44 -9.25 -29.67
C ARG A 121 -24.57 -8.30 -30.08
N ALA A 122 -25.81 -8.69 -29.77
CA ALA A 122 -26.94 -7.78 -29.91
C ALA A 122 -26.77 -6.61 -28.92
N ALA A 123 -26.93 -5.38 -29.40
CA ALA A 123 -26.73 -4.19 -28.58
C ALA A 123 -27.81 -4.08 -27.50
N LYS A 124 -27.42 -3.67 -26.28
CA LYS A 124 -28.33 -3.33 -25.18
C LYS A 124 -28.38 -1.80 -25.02
N GLY A 125 -29.37 -1.15 -25.62
CA GLY A 125 -29.59 0.31 -25.51
C GLY A 125 -30.16 0.96 -26.78
N ALA A 126 -30.57 2.22 -26.70
CA ALA A 126 -31.07 2.98 -27.86
C ALA A 126 -29.90 3.50 -28.72
N GLY A 127 -29.98 3.34 -30.05
CA GLY A 127 -29.05 3.96 -31.00
C GLY A 127 -28.02 3.05 -31.70
N ALA A 128 -27.97 1.76 -31.36
CA ALA A 128 -27.14 0.76 -32.07
C ALA A 128 -27.92 -0.55 -32.24
N ARG A 129 -27.63 -1.30 -33.31
CA ARG A 129 -28.25 -2.61 -33.60
C ARG A 129 -27.38 -3.79 -33.16
N ALA A 130 -26.07 -3.60 -33.09
CA ALA A 130 -25.12 -4.61 -32.63
C ALA A 130 -23.88 -3.94 -32.02
N ASP A 131 -23.25 -4.61 -31.06
CA ASP A 131 -21.95 -4.25 -30.53
C ASP A 131 -20.90 -5.26 -31.04
N ALA A 132 -19.70 -4.77 -31.34
CA ALA A 132 -18.59 -5.61 -31.77
C ALA A 132 -17.34 -5.32 -30.94
N LEU A 133 -16.68 -6.37 -30.44
CA LEU A 133 -15.33 -6.29 -29.87
C LEU A 133 -14.35 -6.80 -30.93
N VAL A 134 -13.38 -5.97 -31.29
CA VAL A 134 -12.39 -6.27 -32.32
C VAL A 134 -11.00 -6.10 -31.72
N ARG A 135 -10.24 -7.17 -31.59
CA ARG A 135 -8.82 -7.10 -31.20
C ARG A 135 -7.93 -6.98 -32.42
N VAL A 136 -6.97 -6.07 -32.37
CA VAL A 136 -6.10 -5.73 -33.49
C VAL A 136 -4.66 -5.56 -33.03
N ASP A 137 -3.73 -5.98 -33.88
CA ASP A 137 -2.31 -5.70 -33.74
C ASP A 137 -1.96 -4.57 -34.71
N ILE A 138 -1.53 -3.43 -34.18
CA ILE A 138 -1.34 -2.20 -34.97
C ILE A 138 -0.30 -1.28 -34.33
N SER A 139 0.44 -0.50 -35.11
CA SER A 139 1.39 0.46 -34.53
C SER A 139 0.67 1.63 -33.85
N ARG A 140 1.29 2.22 -32.81
CA ARG A 140 0.69 3.34 -32.04
C ARG A 140 0.24 4.50 -32.92
N GLN A 141 1.07 4.87 -33.89
CA GLN A 141 0.75 5.94 -34.83
C GLN A 141 -0.47 5.60 -35.70
N GLN A 142 -0.55 4.39 -36.22
CA GLN A 142 -1.65 3.97 -37.09
C GLN A 142 -2.96 3.76 -36.30
N LEU A 143 -2.87 3.32 -35.04
CA LEU A 143 -4.03 3.20 -34.16
C LEU A 143 -4.72 4.55 -33.90
N LEU A 144 -3.94 5.61 -33.68
CA LEU A 144 -4.49 6.96 -33.51
C LEU A 144 -5.21 7.46 -34.77
N LEU A 145 -4.63 7.21 -35.95
CA LEU A 145 -5.25 7.58 -37.22
C LEU A 145 -6.50 6.75 -37.50
N LEU A 146 -6.46 5.46 -37.18
CA LEU A 146 -7.60 4.55 -37.28
C LEU A 146 -8.76 5.02 -36.39
N LEU A 147 -8.51 5.32 -35.12
CA LEU A 147 -9.55 5.78 -34.18
C LEU A 147 -10.24 7.06 -34.67
N ARG A 148 -9.46 8.03 -35.18
CA ARG A 148 -9.99 9.23 -35.83
C ARG A 148 -10.89 8.91 -37.01
N ALA A 149 -10.45 8.02 -37.91
CA ALA A 149 -11.24 7.61 -39.06
C ALA A 149 -12.52 6.86 -38.68
N LEU A 150 -12.46 5.99 -37.65
CA LEU A 150 -13.62 5.25 -37.18
C LEU A 150 -14.66 6.16 -36.51
N ARG A 151 -14.25 7.21 -35.80
CA ARG A 151 -15.20 8.20 -35.23
C ARG A 151 -15.95 9.02 -36.28
N GLN A 152 -15.32 9.28 -37.41
CA GLN A 152 -15.95 9.98 -38.53
C GLN A 152 -16.88 9.07 -39.36
N SER A 153 -16.91 7.77 -39.06
CA SER A 153 -17.74 6.81 -39.78
C SER A 153 -19.21 6.91 -39.36
N ALA A 154 -20.09 7.21 -40.32
CA ALA A 154 -21.53 7.21 -40.11
C ALA A 154 -22.11 5.83 -39.71
N ALA A 155 -21.35 4.74 -39.90
CA ALA A 155 -21.76 3.39 -39.54
C ALA A 155 -21.65 3.11 -38.03
N LEU A 156 -20.93 3.96 -37.29
CA LEU A 156 -20.63 3.80 -35.88
C LEU A 156 -21.42 4.81 -35.03
N ALA A 157 -21.99 4.33 -33.93
CA ALA A 157 -22.58 5.19 -32.90
C ALA A 157 -21.49 5.70 -31.95
N SER A 158 -20.53 4.83 -31.61
CA SER A 158 -19.37 5.16 -30.81
C SER A 158 -18.24 4.15 -31.05
N VAL A 159 -17.03 4.58 -30.76
CA VAL A 159 -15.81 3.77 -30.76
C VAL A 159 -15.12 4.01 -29.43
N ALA A 160 -14.85 2.94 -28.70
CA ALA A 160 -14.02 2.96 -27.51
C ALA A 160 -12.82 2.06 -27.74
N LEU A 161 -11.65 2.55 -27.38
CA LEU A 161 -10.50 1.69 -27.15
C LEU A 161 -10.72 1.03 -25.77
N LEU A 162 -10.37 -0.23 -25.66
CA LEU A 162 -10.17 -0.91 -24.39
C LEU A 162 -8.67 -1.15 -24.33
N ALA A 163 -8.07 -0.75 -23.23
CA ALA A 163 -6.67 -1.07 -22.96
C ALA A 163 -6.52 -2.60 -22.89
N ASP A 164 -6.11 -3.23 -24.00
CA ASP A 164 -5.51 -4.55 -23.95
C ASP A 164 -4.08 -4.33 -23.44
N THR A 165 -3.76 -5.04 -22.37
CA THR A 165 -2.52 -4.99 -21.61
C THR A 165 -1.30 -4.85 -22.53
N HIS A 166 -0.51 -3.77 -22.35
CA HIS A 166 0.87 -3.51 -22.84
C HIS A 166 1.15 -2.14 -23.52
N VAL A 167 0.27 -1.14 -23.45
CA VAL A 167 0.71 0.27 -23.61
C VAL A 167 1.32 0.74 -22.28
N SER A 168 2.64 0.58 -22.18
CA SER A 168 3.48 1.12 -21.12
C SER A 168 3.40 2.64 -21.03
N ILE A 169 2.47 3.16 -20.20
CA ILE A 169 2.68 4.24 -19.23
C ILE A 169 1.84 3.91 -17.96
N LYS A 170 2.52 3.44 -16.90
CA LYS A 170 2.17 3.57 -15.46
C LYS A 170 0.91 2.86 -14.88
N ASP A 171 0.85 1.52 -14.91
CA ASP A 171 0.23 0.85 -13.75
C ASP A 171 1.21 0.95 -12.58
N PRO A 172 0.79 1.37 -11.36
CA PRO A 172 1.68 1.43 -10.21
C PRO A 172 2.31 0.06 -9.96
N TRP A 173 3.63 -0.04 -10.08
CA TRP A 173 4.33 -1.28 -9.74
C TRP A 173 4.05 -1.64 -8.28
N PHE A 174 3.86 -2.93 -8.01
CA PHE A 174 3.78 -3.45 -6.66
C PHE A 174 4.41 -4.85 -6.59
N PRO A 175 4.98 -5.24 -5.44
CA PRO A 175 5.62 -6.53 -5.26
C PRO A 175 4.64 -7.69 -5.50
N ARG A 176 5.11 -8.73 -6.18
CA ARG A 176 4.34 -9.96 -6.47
C ARG A 176 4.68 -11.12 -5.54
N HIS A 177 5.84 -11.08 -4.91
CA HIS A 177 6.33 -12.05 -3.96
C HIS A 177 6.98 -11.33 -2.77
N ALA A 178 6.92 -11.92 -1.58
CA ALA A 178 7.46 -11.32 -0.35
C ALA A 178 8.95 -10.94 -0.45
N SER A 179 9.75 -11.65 -1.27
CA SER A 179 11.16 -11.30 -1.52
C SER A 179 11.36 -9.99 -2.28
N GLU A 180 10.38 -9.56 -3.07
CA GLU A 180 10.46 -8.30 -3.82
C GLU A 180 10.35 -7.07 -2.90
N LEU A 181 9.96 -7.27 -1.63
CA LEU A 181 10.06 -6.24 -0.59
C LEU A 181 11.52 -5.85 -0.29
N ASP A 182 12.51 -6.62 -0.75
CA ASP A 182 13.92 -6.18 -0.75
C ASP A 182 14.17 -4.93 -1.59
N ASN A 183 13.24 -4.61 -2.50
CA ASN A 183 13.25 -3.40 -3.32
C ASN A 183 12.40 -2.26 -2.71
N CYS A 184 11.62 -2.55 -1.66
CA CYS A 184 10.71 -1.61 -0.98
C CYS A 184 11.37 -1.00 0.29
N ASN A 185 12.52 -0.34 0.09
CA ASN A 185 13.26 0.32 1.17
C ASN A 185 13.32 1.84 0.98
N HIS A 186 12.30 2.43 0.34
CA HIS A 186 12.29 3.87 0.07
C HIS A 186 12.01 4.63 1.36
N LEU A 187 13.06 5.19 1.95
CA LEU A 187 12.95 6.00 3.16
C LEU A 187 12.41 7.39 2.85
N MET A 188 11.61 7.91 3.77
CA MET A 188 11.16 9.30 3.80
C MET A 188 12.33 10.19 4.20
N THR A 189 12.61 11.26 3.46
CA THR A 189 13.87 12.00 3.71
C THR A 189 13.88 12.87 4.96
N LYS A 190 12.72 13.17 5.58
CA LYS A 190 12.67 13.75 6.94
C LYS A 190 13.35 12.85 7.98
N TYR A 191 13.44 11.57 7.65
CA TYR A 191 13.96 10.48 8.46
C TYR A 191 14.96 9.65 7.65
N GLU A 192 15.65 10.30 6.70
CA GLU A 192 16.95 9.83 6.22
C GLU A 192 17.83 9.50 7.45
N PRO A 193 18.89 8.70 7.34
CA PRO A 193 19.69 8.31 8.52
C PRO A 193 20.31 9.49 9.32
N GLU A 194 20.10 10.73 8.88
CA GLU A 194 20.35 11.97 9.61
C GLU A 194 19.09 12.46 10.34
N LEU A 195 19.26 12.82 11.62
CA LEU A 195 18.16 13.29 12.48
C LEU A 195 17.77 14.74 12.13
N ASP A 196 16.48 15.07 12.28
CA ASP A 196 16.00 16.46 12.20
C ASP A 196 16.72 17.36 13.22
N MET A 197 16.92 18.65 12.91
CA MET A 197 17.57 19.60 13.81
C MET A 197 16.89 19.73 15.18
N ASN A 198 15.57 19.49 15.23
CA ASN A 198 14.77 19.52 16.46
C ASN A 198 14.76 18.17 17.20
N HIS A 199 15.36 17.11 16.64
CA HIS A 199 15.43 15.81 17.28
C HIS A 199 16.34 15.89 18.52
N PRO A 200 15.94 15.32 19.68
CA PRO A 200 16.72 15.40 20.93
C PRO A 200 18.15 14.86 20.81
N GLY A 201 18.34 13.85 19.96
CA GLY A 201 19.64 13.27 19.63
C GLY A 201 20.45 13.97 18.52
N PHE A 202 20.00 15.10 17.96
CA PHE A 202 20.67 15.75 16.82
C PHE A 202 22.13 16.12 17.11
N ALA A 203 22.38 16.73 18.28
CA ALA A 203 23.73 17.12 18.70
C ALA A 203 24.54 15.95 19.27
N ASP A 204 23.89 14.85 19.67
CA ASP A 204 24.55 13.69 20.26
C ASP A 204 25.24 12.86 19.16
N LYS A 205 26.58 12.80 19.23
CA LYS A 205 27.38 12.03 18.28
C LYS A 205 27.25 10.53 18.50
N VAL A 206 27.19 10.08 19.75
CA VAL A 206 27.09 8.67 20.11
C VAL A 206 25.74 8.11 19.66
N TYR A 207 24.66 8.86 19.89
CA TYR A 207 23.34 8.46 19.43
C TYR A 207 23.24 8.39 17.90
N ARG A 208 23.85 9.34 17.18
CA ARG A 208 23.89 9.30 15.69
C ARG A 208 24.69 8.12 15.16
N GLU A 209 25.85 7.82 15.73
CA GLU A 209 26.64 6.64 15.37
C GLU A 209 25.87 5.34 15.66
N ARG A 210 25.17 5.28 16.80
CA ARG A 210 24.31 4.15 17.16
C ARG A 210 23.16 3.97 16.16
N ARG A 211 22.49 5.06 15.76
CA ARG A 211 21.42 5.04 14.73
C ARG A 211 21.93 4.57 13.38
N LYS A 212 23.10 5.05 12.95
CA LYS A 212 23.73 4.63 11.70
C LYS A 212 24.02 3.14 11.68
N MET A 213 24.62 2.61 12.75
CA MET A 213 24.93 1.18 12.85
C MET A 213 23.67 0.30 12.75
N ILE A 214 22.57 0.70 13.40
CA ILE A 214 21.29 -0.01 13.30
C ILE A 214 20.66 0.13 11.90
N ALA A 215 20.78 1.29 11.26
CA ALA A 215 20.31 1.49 9.89
C ALA A 215 21.09 0.61 8.89
N ASP A 216 22.41 0.50 9.04
CA ASP A 216 23.27 -0.35 8.20
C ASP A 216 22.85 -1.83 8.29
N ILE A 217 22.45 -2.29 9.48
CA ILE A 217 21.87 -3.64 9.70
C ILE A 217 20.60 -3.83 8.88
N ALA A 218 19.68 -2.87 8.92
CA ALA A 218 18.43 -2.93 8.16
C ALA A 218 18.67 -2.88 6.64
N PHE A 219 19.63 -2.09 6.17
CA PHE A 219 19.99 -2.03 4.74
C PHE A 219 20.63 -3.31 4.22
N ALA A 220 21.38 -4.02 5.09
CA ALA A 220 22.01 -5.29 4.73
C ALA A 220 21.02 -6.46 4.68
N PHE A 221 19.90 -6.38 5.40
CA PHE A 221 18.91 -7.46 5.47
C PHE A 221 18.28 -7.80 4.11
N LYS A 222 18.19 -9.10 3.81
CA LYS A 222 17.45 -9.63 2.66
C LYS A 222 16.39 -10.64 3.09
N HIS A 223 15.36 -10.77 2.27
CA HIS A 223 14.30 -11.73 2.52
C HIS A 223 14.85 -13.16 2.58
N GLY A 224 14.55 -13.85 3.69
CA GLY A 224 15.03 -15.21 3.96
C GLY A 224 16.20 -15.27 4.94
N ASP A 225 16.90 -14.15 5.15
CA ASP A 225 17.93 -14.06 6.18
C ASP A 225 17.28 -14.02 7.58
N PRO A 226 17.95 -14.56 8.62
CA PRO A 226 17.55 -14.32 10.00
C PRO A 226 17.70 -12.83 10.35
N ILE A 227 16.77 -12.27 11.12
CA ILE A 227 16.86 -10.85 11.51
C ILE A 227 18.04 -10.67 12.48
N PRO A 228 18.99 -9.76 12.19
CA PRO A 228 20.16 -9.57 13.04
C PRO A 228 19.79 -9.07 14.44
N THR A 229 20.49 -9.61 15.44
CA THR A 229 20.31 -9.25 16.85
C THR A 229 21.02 -7.95 17.18
N ILE A 230 20.40 -7.11 18.01
CA ILE A 230 21.00 -5.87 18.52
C ILE A 230 21.41 -6.07 19.98
N GLU A 231 22.68 -5.80 20.27
CA GLU A 231 23.15 -5.67 21.65
C GLU A 231 22.74 -4.29 22.19
N TYR A 232 21.61 -4.24 22.87
CA TYR A 232 21.10 -3.02 23.50
C TYR A 232 21.92 -2.64 24.73
N SER A 233 22.25 -1.35 24.83
CA SER A 233 22.97 -0.79 25.97
C SER A 233 22.11 -0.80 27.24
N PRO A 234 22.74 -0.71 28.42
CA PRO A 234 22.01 -0.55 29.68
C PRO A 234 21.10 0.69 29.71
N ALA A 235 21.49 1.78 29.03
CA ALA A 235 20.72 3.00 28.94
C ALA A 235 19.45 2.82 28.08
N GLU A 236 19.57 2.16 26.92
CA GLU A 236 18.43 1.80 26.08
C GLU A 236 17.45 0.88 26.83
N THR A 237 17.98 -0.12 27.54
CA THR A 237 17.19 -1.04 28.36
C THR A 237 16.48 -0.32 29.53
N ALA A 238 17.12 0.67 30.15
CA ALA A 238 16.49 1.49 31.17
C ALA A 238 15.33 2.33 30.61
N THR A 239 15.47 2.90 29.41
CA THR A 239 14.38 3.61 28.70
C THR A 239 13.20 2.67 28.43
N TRP A 240 13.47 1.46 27.93
CA TRP A 240 12.45 0.42 27.76
C TRP A 240 11.72 0.11 29.05
N ARG A 241 12.45 -0.15 30.15
CA ARG A 241 11.87 -0.49 31.45
C ARG A 241 10.85 0.56 31.92
N VAL A 242 11.18 1.85 31.75
CA VAL A 242 10.30 2.96 32.14
C VAL A 242 9.00 2.94 31.33
N VAL A 243 9.07 2.79 30.01
CA VAL A 243 7.88 2.77 29.15
C VAL A 243 7.06 1.50 29.37
N PHE A 244 7.73 0.36 29.51
CA PHE A 244 7.11 -0.94 29.75
C PHE A 244 6.29 -0.96 31.04
N ASN A 245 6.87 -0.54 32.18
CA ASN A 245 6.17 -0.54 33.47
C ASN A 245 4.93 0.36 33.44
N ASN A 246 5.07 1.57 32.89
CA ASN A 246 3.96 2.51 32.75
C ASN A 246 2.86 1.94 31.83
N THR A 247 3.23 1.23 30.76
CA THR A 247 2.25 0.56 29.91
C THR A 247 1.49 -0.49 30.71
N VAL A 248 2.19 -1.41 31.38
CA VAL A 248 1.59 -2.49 32.20
C VAL A 248 0.58 -1.95 33.21
N ASP A 249 0.88 -0.82 33.87
CA ASP A 249 -0.02 -0.19 34.83
C ASP A 249 -1.34 0.32 34.19
N LEU A 250 -1.28 0.77 32.94
CA LEU A 250 -2.40 1.36 32.22
C LEU A 250 -3.24 0.34 31.43
N LEU A 251 -2.65 -0.81 31.06
CA LEU A 251 -3.31 -1.82 30.22
C LEU A 251 -4.69 -2.26 30.74
N PRO A 252 -4.89 -2.63 32.02
CA PRO A 252 -6.16 -3.18 32.48
C PRO A 252 -7.32 -2.20 32.27
N LYS A 253 -7.04 -0.91 32.41
CA LYS A 253 -8.04 0.16 32.35
C LYS A 253 -8.32 0.61 30.93
N TYR A 254 -7.29 0.74 30.08
CA TYR A 254 -7.43 1.46 28.82
C TYR A 254 -7.28 0.60 27.55
N ALA A 255 -6.55 -0.50 27.59
CA ALA A 255 -6.34 -1.34 26.40
C ALA A 255 -7.51 -2.29 26.13
N CYS A 256 -7.77 -2.61 24.86
CA CYS A 256 -8.79 -3.57 24.45
C CYS A 256 -8.47 -5.01 24.93
N ALA A 257 -9.49 -5.86 24.94
CA ALA A 257 -9.37 -7.26 25.39
C ALA A 257 -8.34 -8.06 24.56
N GLU A 258 -8.31 -7.88 23.25
CA GLU A 258 -7.39 -8.55 22.34
C GLU A 258 -5.93 -8.20 22.66
N TYR A 259 -5.64 -6.91 22.83
CA TYR A 259 -4.32 -6.43 23.22
C TYR A 259 -3.88 -7.06 24.56
N ARG A 260 -4.73 -6.97 25.60
CA ARG A 260 -4.41 -7.51 26.94
C ARG A 260 -4.14 -9.01 26.90
N ARG A 261 -4.93 -9.76 26.13
CA ARG A 261 -4.76 -11.21 25.97
C ARG A 261 -3.40 -11.54 25.36
N VAL A 262 -3.04 -10.91 24.23
CA VAL A 262 -1.76 -11.19 23.57
C VAL A 262 -0.58 -10.67 24.39
N PHE A 263 -0.71 -9.51 25.03
CA PHE A 263 0.34 -9.01 25.92
C PHE A 263 0.68 -10.01 27.02
N GLY A 264 -0.35 -10.62 27.64
CA GLY A 264 -0.15 -11.72 28.61
C GLY A 264 0.60 -12.91 28.01
N MET A 265 0.23 -13.35 26.79
CA MET A 265 0.93 -14.43 26.09
C MET A 265 2.40 -14.10 25.80
N LEU A 266 2.72 -12.84 25.49
CA LEU A 266 4.09 -12.37 25.26
C LEU A 266 4.92 -12.36 26.55
N GLN A 267 4.29 -12.08 27.70
CA GLN A 267 4.92 -12.19 29.01
C GLN A 267 5.15 -13.66 29.40
N GLU A 268 4.16 -14.53 29.17
CA GLU A 268 4.26 -15.98 29.42
C GLU A 268 5.37 -16.63 28.56
N ALA A 269 5.53 -16.16 27.32
CA ALA A 269 6.62 -16.58 26.43
C ALA A 269 7.99 -15.97 26.79
N ASN A 270 8.07 -15.15 27.84
CA ASN A 270 9.28 -14.44 28.28
C ASN A 270 9.88 -13.52 27.20
N ILE A 271 9.05 -13.07 26.25
CA ILE A 271 9.41 -12.09 25.21
C ILE A 271 9.30 -10.70 25.83
N PHE A 272 8.17 -10.40 26.48
CA PHE A 272 7.93 -9.12 27.14
C PHE A 272 8.32 -9.16 28.61
N THR A 273 9.46 -8.53 28.90
CA THR A 273 9.99 -8.39 30.26
C THR A 273 10.47 -6.95 30.48
N PRO A 274 10.44 -6.43 31.71
CA PRO A 274 10.92 -5.07 31.98
C PRO A 274 12.44 -4.90 31.81
N ASP A 275 13.21 -6.00 31.85
CA ASP A 275 14.67 -5.97 31.92
C ASP A 275 15.38 -6.32 30.61
N ARG A 276 14.63 -6.58 29.53
CA ARG A 276 15.17 -6.93 28.22
C ARG A 276 14.29 -6.36 27.11
N ILE A 277 14.89 -5.64 26.17
CA ILE A 277 14.23 -5.27 24.91
C ILE A 277 14.12 -6.54 24.04
N PRO A 278 12.91 -6.90 23.56
CA PRO A 278 12.72 -8.06 22.68
C PRO A 278 13.53 -7.92 21.39
N GLN A 279 14.09 -9.04 20.91
CA GLN A 279 14.73 -9.07 19.59
C GLN A 279 13.65 -9.23 18.50
N LEU A 280 13.87 -8.61 17.33
CA LEU A 280 12.92 -8.72 16.22
C LEU A 280 12.72 -10.15 15.74
N GLU A 281 13.77 -10.98 15.71
CA GLU A 281 13.66 -12.39 15.29
C GLU A 281 12.75 -13.20 16.22
N GLU A 282 12.88 -13.01 17.53
CA GLU A 282 12.04 -13.64 18.55
C GLU A 282 10.57 -13.22 18.40
N MET A 283 10.33 -11.92 18.22
CA MET A 283 9.00 -11.37 18.02
C MET A 283 8.39 -11.81 16.67
N SER A 284 9.16 -11.81 15.58
CA SER A 284 8.77 -12.28 14.25
C SER A 284 8.35 -13.75 14.28
N SER A 285 9.13 -14.58 14.97
CA SER A 285 8.81 -16.00 15.18
C SER A 285 7.51 -16.19 15.97
N PHE A 286 7.27 -15.36 16.99
CA PHE A 286 6.02 -15.39 17.73
C PHE A 286 4.81 -15.01 16.85
N LEU A 287 4.90 -13.90 16.11
CA LEU A 287 3.84 -13.46 15.19
C LEU A 287 3.54 -14.52 14.13
N ASN A 288 4.58 -15.14 13.57
CA ASN A 288 4.42 -16.11 12.50
C ASN A 288 3.60 -17.32 12.94
N ARG A 289 3.85 -17.84 14.15
CA ARG A 289 3.11 -18.97 14.71
C ARG A 289 1.64 -18.66 15.01
N HIS A 290 1.29 -17.39 15.26
CA HIS A 290 -0.07 -17.01 15.66
C HIS A 290 -0.92 -16.51 14.50
N THR A 291 -0.36 -15.69 13.63
CA THR A 291 -1.12 -15.01 12.55
C THR A 291 -0.41 -15.07 11.21
N GLY A 292 0.77 -15.70 11.11
CA GLY A 292 1.58 -15.69 9.90
C GLY A 292 2.27 -14.35 9.64
N PHE A 293 2.10 -13.34 10.50
CA PHE A 293 2.87 -12.11 10.39
C PHE A 293 4.35 -12.33 10.64
N ARG A 294 5.19 -11.57 9.95
CA ARG A 294 6.64 -11.54 10.17
C ARG A 294 7.11 -10.09 10.23
N LEU A 295 8.28 -9.90 10.84
CA LEU A 295 8.92 -8.60 10.91
C LEU A 295 10.03 -8.50 9.86
N ARG A 296 10.26 -7.28 9.40
CA ARG A 296 11.38 -6.90 8.56
C ARG A 296 12.05 -5.67 9.16
N PRO A 297 13.38 -5.67 9.40
CA PRO A 297 14.06 -4.52 9.95
C PRO A 297 14.00 -3.35 8.95
N ALA A 298 13.56 -2.19 9.43
CA ALA A 298 13.51 -0.95 8.68
C ALA A 298 14.48 0.08 9.26
N ALA A 299 15.24 0.75 8.39
CA ALA A 299 16.19 1.79 8.80
C ALA A 299 15.49 3.08 9.31
N GLY A 300 14.24 3.28 8.91
CA GLY A 300 13.44 4.45 9.23
C GLY A 300 12.05 4.34 8.62
N LEU A 301 11.36 5.49 8.51
CA LEU A 301 10.03 5.56 7.91
C LEU A 301 10.10 5.31 6.40
N LEU A 302 9.32 4.35 5.92
CA LEU A 302 9.16 4.05 4.50
C LEU A 302 8.07 4.92 3.88
N THR A 303 8.07 5.05 2.55
CA THR A 303 6.91 5.61 1.83
C THR A 303 5.64 4.85 2.17
N ALA A 304 4.50 5.54 2.19
CA ALA A 304 3.19 4.95 2.43
C ALA A 304 2.94 3.72 1.56
N ARG A 305 3.26 3.83 0.27
CA ARG A 305 3.06 2.77 -0.72
C ARG A 305 3.85 1.49 -0.35
N ASP A 306 5.13 1.62 -0.06
CA ASP A 306 5.99 0.48 0.29
C ASP A 306 5.59 -0.17 1.63
N PHE A 307 5.32 0.66 2.64
CA PHE A 307 4.91 0.19 3.95
C PHE A 307 3.59 -0.58 3.86
N LEU A 308 2.56 0.02 3.25
CA LEU A 308 1.25 -0.61 3.11
C LEU A 308 1.35 -1.87 2.23
N ALA A 309 2.13 -1.85 1.15
CA ALA A 309 2.35 -3.04 0.32
C ALA A 309 2.95 -4.21 1.12
N SER A 310 3.82 -3.93 2.10
CA SER A 310 4.40 -4.96 2.97
C SER A 310 3.32 -5.68 3.80
N LEU A 311 2.30 -4.96 4.26
CA LEU A 311 1.19 -5.52 5.04
C LEU A 311 0.39 -6.56 4.25
N ALA A 312 0.33 -6.45 2.91
CA ALA A 312 -0.35 -7.43 2.06
C ALA A 312 0.23 -8.85 2.21
N PHE A 313 1.53 -8.93 2.48
CA PHE A 313 2.28 -10.18 2.69
C PHE A 313 2.32 -10.60 4.15
N ARG A 314 1.57 -9.93 5.04
CA ARG A 314 1.71 -10.04 6.49
C ARG A 314 3.14 -9.76 6.95
N ILE A 315 3.80 -8.77 6.32
CA ILE A 315 5.14 -8.34 6.71
C ILE A 315 5.03 -6.92 7.26
N PHE A 316 5.40 -6.76 8.52
CA PHE A 316 5.45 -5.46 9.18
C PHE A 316 6.90 -4.95 9.21
N GLN A 317 7.10 -3.74 8.72
CA GLN A 317 8.40 -3.08 8.67
C GLN A 317 8.64 -2.39 10.01
N SER A 318 9.60 -2.89 10.79
CA SER A 318 9.83 -2.47 12.18
C SER A 318 11.22 -1.88 12.34
N THR A 319 11.31 -0.74 13.02
CA THR A 319 12.61 -0.19 13.42
C THR A 319 13.22 -0.96 14.59
N GLN A 320 14.54 -0.87 14.75
CA GLN A 320 15.29 -1.51 15.85
C GLN A 320 15.96 -0.51 16.81
N TYR A 321 15.98 0.78 16.47
CA TYR A 321 16.58 1.79 17.33
C TYR A 321 15.64 2.21 18.46
N VAL A 322 16.20 2.63 19.58
CA VAL A 322 15.45 3.13 20.75
C VAL A 322 15.49 4.65 20.76
N ARG A 323 14.40 5.30 21.17
CA ARG A 323 14.32 6.76 21.36
C ARG A 323 15.42 7.28 22.29
N HIS A 324 15.77 8.55 22.12
CA HIS A 324 16.80 9.20 22.94
C HIS A 324 16.42 9.25 24.43
N THR A 325 17.39 9.01 25.31
CA THR A 325 17.19 8.87 26.77
C THR A 325 16.71 10.13 27.46
N SER A 326 16.90 11.32 26.86
CA SER A 326 16.38 12.58 27.39
C SER A 326 14.86 12.70 27.30
N SER A 327 14.21 11.90 26.45
CA SER A 327 12.78 11.99 26.14
C SER A 327 12.12 10.60 26.14
N PRO A 328 12.14 9.85 27.26
CA PRO A 328 11.66 8.47 27.28
C PRO A 328 10.16 8.34 27.01
N HIS A 329 9.37 9.38 27.32
CA HIS A 329 7.91 9.35 27.18
C HIS A 329 7.37 9.89 25.85
N HIS A 330 8.23 10.38 24.96
CA HIS A 330 7.81 10.95 23.68
C HIS A 330 8.91 10.85 22.63
N THR A 331 8.55 10.44 21.42
CA THR A 331 9.42 10.41 20.25
C THR A 331 8.63 10.85 19.01
N PRO A 332 9.20 11.70 18.13
CA PRO A 332 8.59 12.06 16.84
C PRO A 332 8.77 10.95 15.78
N GLU A 333 9.58 9.94 16.08
CA GLU A 333 9.90 8.81 15.21
C GLU A 333 9.40 7.50 15.84
N PRO A 334 8.88 6.54 15.06
CA PRO A 334 8.49 5.23 15.58
C PRO A 334 9.75 4.41 15.89
N ASP A 335 10.20 4.51 17.15
CA ASP A 335 11.29 3.71 17.67
C ASP A 335 10.83 2.28 17.99
N CYS A 336 11.76 1.36 18.26
CA CYS A 336 11.41 -0.03 18.51
C CYS A 336 10.48 -0.22 19.72
N ILE A 337 10.44 0.72 20.67
CA ILE A 337 9.50 0.68 21.79
C ILE A 337 8.07 0.87 21.28
N HIS A 338 7.84 1.86 20.41
CA HIS A 338 6.55 2.05 19.74
C HIS A 338 6.15 0.81 18.94
N GLU A 339 7.08 0.25 18.16
CA GLU A 339 6.80 -0.95 17.37
C GLU A 339 6.40 -2.13 18.26
N MET A 340 7.23 -2.45 19.26
CA MET A 340 7.04 -3.59 20.15
C MET A 340 5.78 -3.44 20.99
N ILE A 341 5.63 -2.34 21.72
CA ILE A 341 4.53 -2.16 22.66
C ILE A 341 3.24 -1.79 21.92
N GLY A 342 3.31 -0.97 20.87
CA GLY A 342 2.14 -0.50 20.15
C GLY A 342 1.55 -1.55 19.20
N HIS A 343 2.34 -2.01 18.23
CA HIS A 343 1.82 -2.82 17.12
C HIS A 343 1.80 -4.32 17.40
N MET A 344 2.87 -4.87 17.99
CA MET A 344 3.09 -6.32 18.01
C MET A 344 1.97 -7.13 18.68
N PRO A 345 1.38 -6.71 19.82
CA PRO A 345 0.34 -7.50 20.47
C PRO A 345 -0.91 -7.65 19.58
N LEU A 346 -1.28 -6.61 18.82
CA LEU A 346 -2.45 -6.70 17.95
C LEU A 346 -2.14 -7.43 16.64
N LEU A 347 -0.92 -7.35 16.10
CA LEU A 347 -0.53 -8.17 14.95
C LEU A 347 -0.53 -9.68 15.26
N ALA A 348 -0.46 -10.08 16.53
CA ALA A 348 -0.66 -11.47 16.96
C ALA A 348 -2.13 -11.83 17.25
N ASP A 349 -3.08 -10.90 17.13
CA ASP A 349 -4.51 -11.21 17.12
C ASP A 349 -4.98 -11.53 15.68
N PRO A 350 -5.64 -12.69 15.44
CA PRO A 350 -6.05 -13.07 14.08
C PRO A 350 -6.99 -12.09 13.39
N LYS A 351 -7.89 -11.42 14.13
CA LYS A 351 -8.87 -10.50 13.52
C LYS A 351 -8.19 -9.21 13.10
N PHE A 352 -7.35 -8.68 13.97
CA PHE A 352 -6.59 -7.47 13.67
C PHE A 352 -5.55 -7.71 12.57
N ALA A 353 -4.83 -8.83 12.60
CA ALA A 353 -3.90 -9.22 11.54
C ALA A 353 -4.58 -9.30 10.16
N GLN A 354 -5.79 -9.87 10.09
CA GLN A 354 -6.58 -9.85 8.85
C GLN A 354 -6.92 -8.43 8.42
N PHE A 355 -7.40 -7.58 9.33
CA PHE A 355 -7.71 -6.19 9.03
C PHE A 355 -6.48 -5.42 8.49
N SER A 356 -5.32 -5.53 9.14
CA SER A 356 -4.07 -4.92 8.66
C SER A 356 -3.66 -5.44 7.28
N GLN A 357 -3.84 -6.75 7.03
CA GLN A 357 -3.57 -7.34 5.72
C GLN A 357 -4.52 -6.81 4.64
N GLU A 358 -5.81 -6.61 4.94
CA GLU A 358 -6.77 -6.04 4.00
C GLU A 358 -6.38 -4.62 3.56
N ILE A 359 -5.88 -3.80 4.49
CA ILE A 359 -5.33 -2.49 4.15
C ILE A 359 -4.17 -2.63 3.16
N GLY A 360 -3.26 -3.58 3.41
CA GLY A 360 -2.15 -3.84 2.51
C GLY A 360 -2.58 -4.36 1.15
N LEU A 361 -3.55 -5.28 1.08
CA LEU A 361 -4.09 -5.78 -0.18
C LEU A 361 -4.77 -4.67 -1.00
N ALA A 362 -5.46 -3.74 -0.33
CA ALA A 362 -6.07 -2.59 -0.97
C ALA A 362 -5.03 -1.63 -1.57
N SER A 363 -3.83 -1.52 -0.99
CA SER A 363 -2.78 -0.63 -1.50
C SER A 363 -2.13 -1.11 -2.80
N LEU A 364 -2.18 -2.41 -3.07
CA LEU A 364 -1.57 -3.00 -4.26
C LEU A 364 -2.26 -2.51 -5.54
N GLY A 365 -1.50 -1.83 -6.40
CA GLY A 365 -2.00 -1.22 -7.64
C GLY A 365 -2.86 0.03 -7.43
N ALA A 366 -3.00 0.53 -6.21
CA ALA A 366 -3.76 1.75 -5.93
C ALA A 366 -3.05 3.00 -6.46
N SER A 367 -3.82 3.98 -6.93
CA SER A 367 -3.32 5.31 -7.29
C SER A 367 -2.78 6.06 -6.07
N ASP A 368 -1.94 7.08 -6.26
CA ASP A 368 -1.37 7.86 -5.15
C ASP A 368 -2.47 8.51 -4.28
N ALA A 369 -3.56 8.99 -4.91
CA ALA A 369 -4.70 9.56 -4.19
C ALA A 369 -5.47 8.51 -3.36
N GLU A 370 -5.47 7.25 -3.78
CA GLU A 370 -6.03 6.14 -2.98
C GLU A 370 -5.06 5.71 -1.88
N ILE A 371 -3.74 5.76 -2.11
CA ILE A 371 -2.73 5.55 -1.07
C ILE A 371 -2.86 6.61 0.04
N GLU A 372 -3.15 7.88 -0.28
CA GLU A 372 -3.44 8.93 0.72
C GLU A 372 -4.60 8.53 1.64
N LYS A 373 -5.70 8.10 1.02
CA LYS A 373 -6.91 7.67 1.72
C LYS A 373 -6.64 6.45 2.61
N LEU A 374 -5.92 5.46 2.08
CA LEU A 374 -5.53 4.26 2.83
C LEU A 374 -4.60 4.59 3.99
N SER A 375 -3.65 5.50 3.80
CA SER A 375 -2.75 5.97 4.85
C SER A 375 -3.52 6.71 5.96
N THR A 376 -4.55 7.47 5.59
CA THR A 376 -5.43 8.16 6.54
C THR A 376 -6.29 7.17 7.32
N VAL A 377 -6.83 6.15 6.66
CA VAL A 377 -7.53 5.05 7.34
C VAL A 377 -6.59 4.31 8.28
N TYR A 378 -5.36 4.00 7.85
CA TYR A 378 -4.33 3.37 8.69
C TYR A 378 -4.02 4.22 9.94
N TRP A 379 -3.85 5.53 9.78
CA TRP A 379 -3.65 6.47 10.89
C TRP A 379 -4.79 6.42 11.92
N PHE A 380 -6.03 6.57 11.47
CA PHE A 380 -7.18 6.60 12.38
C PHE A 380 -7.64 5.22 12.88
N THR A 381 -6.96 4.15 12.47
CA THR A 381 -7.25 2.79 12.93
C THR A 381 -6.02 2.18 13.60
N VAL A 382 -5.06 1.68 12.82
CA VAL A 382 -3.89 0.98 13.33
C VAL A 382 -3.03 1.85 14.25
N GLU A 383 -2.90 3.17 13.97
CA GLU A 383 -2.08 4.07 14.80
C GLU A 383 -2.84 4.70 15.98
N PHE A 384 -4.03 5.27 15.73
CA PHE A 384 -4.77 6.05 16.73
C PHE A 384 -6.23 5.56 16.91
N GLY A 385 -6.50 4.29 16.63
CA GLY A 385 -7.84 3.73 16.73
C GLY A 385 -8.32 3.44 18.16
N LEU A 386 -9.61 3.68 18.38
CA LEU A 386 -10.34 3.27 19.58
C LEU A 386 -11.40 2.22 19.22
N CYS A 387 -11.77 1.35 20.15
CA CYS A 387 -12.85 0.39 19.98
C CYS A 387 -13.81 0.39 21.17
N LYS A 388 -15.01 -0.18 20.97
CA LYS A 388 -15.95 -0.42 22.05
C LYS A 388 -15.76 -1.81 22.65
N GLU A 389 -15.61 -1.87 23.97
CA GLU A 389 -15.64 -3.11 24.75
C GLU A 389 -16.73 -2.98 25.82
N LYS A 390 -17.83 -3.74 25.69
CA LYS A 390 -18.98 -3.72 26.61
C LYS A 390 -19.50 -2.29 26.88
N GLY A 391 -19.56 -1.47 25.84
CA GLY A 391 -20.01 -0.07 25.89
C GLY A 391 -18.95 0.94 26.35
N ASN A 392 -17.76 0.50 26.78
CA ASN A 392 -16.67 1.38 27.17
C ASN A 392 -15.68 1.60 26.02
N LEU A 393 -15.06 2.78 25.95
CA LEU A 393 -13.97 3.07 25.01
C LEU A 393 -12.67 2.39 25.47
N LYS A 394 -12.00 1.73 24.53
CA LYS A 394 -10.72 1.07 24.72
C LYS A 394 -9.76 1.42 23.58
N ALA A 395 -8.49 1.59 23.89
CA ALA A 395 -7.45 1.83 22.91
C ALA A 395 -6.96 0.53 22.27
N TYR A 396 -6.77 0.60 20.95
CA TYR A 396 -6.03 -0.40 20.18
C TYR A 396 -5.00 0.23 19.24
N GLY A 397 -5.06 1.54 18.99
CA GLY A 397 -4.04 2.22 18.20
C GLY A 397 -2.64 2.14 18.83
N ALA A 398 -1.63 1.79 18.03
CA ALA A 398 -0.25 1.65 18.47
C ALA A 398 0.34 2.94 19.05
N GLY A 399 0.03 4.09 18.44
CA GLY A 399 0.39 5.42 18.94
C GLY A 399 -0.23 5.74 20.29
N LEU A 400 -1.42 5.20 20.58
CA LEU A 400 -2.05 5.33 21.91
C LEU A 400 -1.35 4.43 22.93
N LEU A 401 -1.14 3.17 22.58
CA LEU A 401 -0.64 2.16 23.51
C LEU A 401 0.85 2.35 23.87
N SER A 402 1.59 3.12 23.06
CA SER A 402 2.99 3.46 23.29
C SER A 402 3.23 4.87 23.83
N SER A 403 2.17 5.66 24.03
CA SER A 403 2.23 7.03 24.54
C SER A 403 1.17 7.30 25.61
N THR A 404 1.60 7.42 26.87
CA THR A 404 0.68 7.72 28.00
C THR A 404 -0.06 9.04 27.82
N ARG A 405 0.61 10.06 27.28
CA ARG A 405 -0.01 11.37 27.04
C ARG A 405 -1.17 11.24 26.04
N GLU A 406 -0.92 10.54 24.94
CA GLU A 406 -1.94 10.35 23.90
C GLU A 406 -3.08 9.47 24.41
N LEU A 407 -2.76 8.36 25.08
CA LEU A 407 -3.73 7.42 25.62
C LEU A 407 -4.75 8.09 26.54
N LEU A 408 -4.25 8.85 27.52
CA LEU A 408 -5.11 9.52 28.49
C LEU A 408 -5.93 10.64 27.85
N HIS A 409 -5.42 11.29 26.81
CA HIS A 409 -6.19 12.27 26.04
C HIS A 409 -7.30 11.58 25.23
N ALA A 410 -6.94 10.54 24.46
CA ALA A 410 -7.84 9.82 23.56
C ALA A 410 -9.06 9.23 24.26
N VAL A 411 -8.92 8.75 25.49
CA VAL A 411 -10.01 8.14 26.28
C VAL A 411 -10.72 9.12 27.22
N SER A 412 -10.32 10.40 27.23
CA SER A 412 -11.00 11.46 28.00
C SER A 412 -12.21 12.01 27.24
N ASP A 413 -12.93 12.95 27.85
CA ASP A 413 -14.03 13.71 27.26
C ASP A 413 -13.57 14.93 26.42
N LYS A 414 -12.25 15.17 26.32
CA LYS A 414 -11.68 16.32 25.61
C LYS A 414 -11.71 16.19 24.08
N PRO A 415 -11.29 15.07 23.46
CA PRO A 415 -11.34 14.93 22.01
C PRO A 415 -12.73 14.53 21.53
N GLU A 416 -12.96 14.70 20.23
CA GLU A 416 -14.18 14.21 19.59
C GLU A 416 -14.05 12.73 19.21
N HIS A 417 -15.03 11.91 19.62
CA HIS A 417 -15.13 10.52 19.20
C HIS A 417 -16.17 10.35 18.10
N ARG A 418 -15.75 9.79 16.95
CA ARG A 418 -16.65 9.51 15.82
C ARG A 418 -16.69 8.01 15.52
N PRO A 419 -17.82 7.47 15.03
CA PRO A 419 -17.85 6.08 14.57
C PRO A 419 -16.94 5.92 13.36
N PHE A 420 -16.20 4.81 13.31
CA PHE A 420 -15.35 4.48 12.16
C PHE A 420 -16.22 4.20 10.92
N GLU A 421 -16.08 5.07 9.93
CA GLU A 421 -16.73 4.99 8.62
C GLU A 421 -15.68 5.29 7.54
N PRO A 422 -15.15 4.28 6.82
CA PRO A 422 -13.97 4.42 5.98
C PRO A 422 -14.03 5.58 4.98
N ALA A 423 -15.20 5.82 4.36
CA ALA A 423 -15.38 6.90 3.39
C ALA A 423 -15.19 8.29 3.99
N LEU A 424 -15.59 8.49 5.25
CA LEU A 424 -15.42 9.76 5.98
C LEU A 424 -14.03 9.85 6.62
N THR A 425 -13.58 8.74 7.22
CA THR A 425 -12.26 8.64 7.84
C THR A 425 -11.15 8.91 6.83
N ALA A 426 -11.25 8.35 5.62
CA ALA A 426 -10.23 8.45 4.57
C ALA A 426 -9.92 9.88 4.08
N ILE A 427 -10.80 10.85 4.34
CA ILE A 427 -10.63 12.24 3.93
C ILE A 427 -10.42 13.18 5.12
N GLN A 428 -10.38 12.65 6.35
CA GLN A 428 -10.20 13.44 7.56
C GLN A 428 -8.75 13.98 7.63
N PRO A 429 -8.55 15.31 7.69
CA PRO A 429 -7.23 15.88 7.95
C PRO A 429 -6.72 15.52 9.35
N TYR A 430 -5.40 15.32 9.48
CA TYR A 430 -4.71 15.08 10.75
C TYR A 430 -3.29 15.67 10.73
N GLN A 431 -2.61 15.65 11.89
CA GLN A 431 -1.25 16.14 12.10
C GLN A 431 -0.49 15.25 13.10
N ASP A 432 0.83 15.30 13.10
CA ASP A 432 1.74 14.38 13.81
C ASP A 432 2.51 15.02 15.00
N GLN A 433 2.28 16.29 15.32
CA GLN A 433 3.02 17.07 16.32
C GLN A 433 2.33 17.14 17.68
N GLU A 434 1.01 17.32 17.67
CA GLU A 434 0.16 17.43 18.86
C GLU A 434 -0.75 16.20 19.03
N VAL A 435 -1.42 16.13 20.18
CA VAL A 435 -2.42 15.08 20.43
C VAL A 435 -3.58 15.19 19.44
N GLN A 436 -4.17 14.07 19.02
CA GLN A 436 -5.24 14.11 18.02
C GLN A 436 -6.52 14.74 18.60
N PRO A 437 -7.16 15.69 17.90
CA PRO A 437 -8.43 16.28 18.34
C PRO A 437 -9.64 15.38 18.06
N ILE A 438 -9.50 14.41 17.15
CA ILE A 438 -10.56 13.51 16.70
C ILE A 438 -10.03 12.08 16.70
N TYR A 439 -10.80 11.14 17.23
CA TYR A 439 -10.53 9.70 17.17
C TYR A 439 -11.70 8.95 16.57
N TYR A 440 -11.41 7.93 15.76
CA TYR A 440 -12.42 7.04 15.22
C TYR A 440 -12.56 5.77 16.07
N VAL A 441 -13.82 5.43 16.36
CA VAL A 441 -14.21 4.31 17.22
C VAL A 441 -14.78 3.18 16.36
N ALA A 442 -14.09 2.04 16.36
CA ALA A 442 -14.58 0.81 15.78
C ALA A 442 -15.55 0.10 16.74
N GLU A 443 -16.67 -0.42 16.24
CA GLU A 443 -17.57 -1.25 17.06
C GLU A 443 -16.92 -2.59 17.41
N SER A 444 -16.21 -3.18 16.45
CA SER A 444 -15.34 -4.34 16.62
C SER A 444 -14.35 -4.41 15.44
N PHE A 445 -13.31 -5.23 15.54
CA PHE A 445 -12.41 -5.46 14.41
C PHE A 445 -13.10 -6.11 13.21
N GLU A 446 -14.13 -6.94 13.45
CA GLU A 446 -14.91 -7.56 12.37
C GLU A 446 -15.74 -6.50 11.63
N ASP A 447 -16.43 -5.62 12.37
CA ASP A 447 -17.19 -4.50 11.79
C ASP A 447 -16.29 -3.55 11.00
N ALA A 448 -15.12 -3.18 11.56
CA ALA A 448 -14.15 -2.33 10.88
C ALA A 448 -13.66 -2.96 9.56
N LYS A 449 -13.34 -4.26 9.59
CA LYS A 449 -12.92 -5.02 8.41
C LYS A 449 -14.01 -5.08 7.35
N ASP A 450 -15.26 -5.35 7.73
CA ASP A 450 -16.37 -5.44 6.79
C ASP A 450 -16.73 -4.08 6.17
N LYS A 451 -16.71 -3.01 6.96
CA LYS A 451 -16.87 -1.64 6.45
C LYS A 451 -15.75 -1.30 5.47
N PHE A 452 -14.51 -1.62 5.82
CA PHE A 452 -13.35 -1.37 4.99
C PHE A 452 -13.43 -2.12 3.65
N ARG A 453 -13.71 -3.42 3.66
CA ARG A 453 -13.88 -4.24 2.45
C ARG A 453 -14.97 -3.69 1.53
N ARG A 454 -16.14 -3.32 2.10
CA ARG A 454 -17.23 -2.69 1.33
C ARG A 454 -16.77 -1.38 0.69
N TRP A 455 -16.10 -0.53 1.45
CA TRP A 455 -15.57 0.73 0.92
C TRP A 455 -14.55 0.52 -0.20
N VAL A 456 -13.60 -0.40 -0.04
CA VAL A 456 -12.63 -0.75 -1.10
C VAL A 456 -13.33 -1.24 -2.36
N SER A 457 -14.27 -2.19 -2.23
CA SER A 457 -14.98 -2.78 -3.38
C SER A 457 -15.84 -1.80 -4.18
N THR A 458 -16.35 -0.76 -3.53
CA THR A 458 -17.25 0.23 -4.16
C THR A 458 -16.55 1.53 -4.56
N GLY A 459 -15.42 1.84 -3.93
CA GLY A 459 -14.80 3.17 -3.95
C GLY A 459 -13.41 3.24 -4.56
N MET A 460 -12.76 2.10 -4.82
CA MET A 460 -11.44 2.07 -5.46
C MET A 460 -11.56 1.73 -6.96
N SER A 461 -10.74 2.39 -7.75
CA SER A 461 -10.79 2.39 -9.22
C SER A 461 -9.98 1.26 -9.87
N ARG A 462 -9.55 0.25 -9.11
CA ARG A 462 -8.63 -0.77 -9.61
C ARG A 462 -9.26 -1.62 -10.73
N PRO A 463 -8.54 -1.89 -11.82
CA PRO A 463 -9.05 -2.71 -12.93
C PRO A 463 -9.01 -4.22 -12.65
N PHE A 464 -8.44 -4.66 -11.52
CA PHE A 464 -8.29 -6.06 -11.14
C PHE A 464 -8.43 -6.25 -9.63
N GLU A 465 -8.71 -7.50 -9.24
CA GLU A 465 -8.63 -7.93 -7.85
C GLU A 465 -7.33 -8.68 -7.56
N VAL A 466 -6.90 -8.62 -6.30
CA VAL A 466 -5.70 -9.30 -5.82
C VAL A 466 -6.02 -10.26 -4.69
N ARG A 467 -5.33 -11.40 -4.68
CA ARG A 467 -5.41 -12.41 -3.62
C ARG A 467 -4.02 -12.74 -3.11
N PHE A 468 -3.84 -12.79 -1.80
CA PHE A 468 -2.62 -13.33 -1.21
C PHE A 468 -2.72 -14.86 -1.08
N ASN A 469 -1.75 -15.56 -1.63
CA ASN A 469 -1.57 -17.00 -1.45
C ASN A 469 -0.54 -17.26 -0.33
N PRO A 470 -0.96 -17.75 0.85
CA PRO A 470 -0.07 -17.94 1.98
C PRO A 470 0.95 -19.07 1.78
N HIS A 471 0.67 -20.06 0.92
CA HIS A 471 1.57 -21.19 0.68
C HIS A 471 2.76 -20.79 -0.18
N THR A 472 2.52 -19.96 -1.19
CA THR A 472 3.57 -19.48 -2.10
C THR A 472 4.11 -18.10 -1.71
N GLN A 473 3.47 -17.43 -0.75
CA GLN A 473 3.77 -16.05 -0.34
C GLN A 473 3.72 -15.05 -1.50
N ARG A 474 2.79 -15.28 -2.44
CA ARG A 474 2.61 -14.47 -3.66
C ARG A 474 1.28 -13.74 -3.67
N ILE A 475 1.27 -12.63 -4.38
CA ILE A 475 0.03 -11.95 -4.79
C ILE A 475 -0.37 -12.47 -6.17
N GLU A 476 -1.54 -13.08 -6.22
CA GLU A 476 -2.23 -13.50 -7.43
C GLU A 476 -3.11 -12.37 -7.94
N VAL A 477 -2.95 -11.97 -9.21
CA VAL A 477 -3.90 -11.07 -9.88
C VAL A 477 -5.00 -11.88 -10.50
N LEU A 478 -6.23 -11.53 -10.17
CA LEU A 478 -7.43 -12.06 -10.76
C LEU A 478 -7.83 -11.14 -11.92
N ASP A 479 -7.11 -11.27 -13.04
CA ASP A 479 -7.26 -10.49 -14.29
C ASP A 479 -7.86 -11.33 -15.44
N SER A 480 -8.09 -12.64 -15.22
CA SER A 480 -8.66 -13.53 -16.23
C SER A 480 -9.69 -14.49 -15.64
N VAL A 481 -10.64 -14.90 -16.49
CA VAL A 481 -11.69 -15.87 -16.14
C VAL A 481 -11.08 -17.21 -15.71
N GLU A 482 -10.05 -17.68 -16.42
CA GLU A 482 -9.37 -18.95 -16.11
C GLU A 482 -8.73 -18.94 -14.71
N ARG A 483 -8.06 -17.85 -14.33
CA ARG A 483 -7.48 -17.72 -12.99
C ARG A 483 -8.55 -17.70 -11.91
N LEU A 484 -9.67 -17.03 -12.18
CA LEU A 484 -10.81 -17.00 -11.28
C LEU A 484 -11.45 -18.40 -11.12
N GLU A 485 -11.66 -19.13 -12.21
CA GLU A 485 -12.20 -20.50 -12.21
C GLU A 485 -11.30 -21.48 -11.43
N SER A 486 -9.98 -21.35 -11.59
CA SER A 486 -9.01 -22.14 -10.83
C SER A 486 -9.11 -21.85 -9.32
N CYS A 487 -9.21 -20.57 -8.93
CA CYS A 487 -9.40 -20.15 -7.54
C CYS A 487 -10.72 -20.68 -6.95
N VAL A 488 -11.82 -20.56 -7.68
CA VAL A 488 -13.14 -21.09 -7.29
C VAL A 488 -13.09 -22.60 -7.09
N SER A 489 -12.39 -23.31 -7.98
CA SER A 489 -12.23 -24.77 -7.89
C SER A 489 -11.47 -25.18 -6.62
N GLN A 490 -10.40 -24.45 -6.25
CA GLN A 490 -9.68 -24.68 -5.00
C GLN A 490 -10.58 -24.46 -3.76
N ILE A 491 -11.36 -23.38 -3.74
CA ILE A 491 -12.25 -23.07 -2.62
C ILE A 491 -13.35 -24.15 -2.50
N ASN A 492 -13.90 -24.61 -3.62
CA ASN A 492 -14.91 -25.67 -3.63
C ASN A 492 -14.37 -26.98 -3.03
N LEU A 493 -13.09 -27.29 -3.23
CA LEU A 493 -12.44 -28.45 -2.63
C LEU A 493 -12.34 -28.32 -1.10
N GLU A 494 -11.98 -27.14 -0.59
CA GLU A 494 -11.98 -26.86 0.85
C GLU A 494 -13.39 -26.97 1.46
N VAL A 495 -14.40 -26.39 0.79
CA VAL A 495 -15.80 -26.50 1.21
C VAL A 495 -16.27 -27.96 1.20
N LEU A 496 -15.85 -28.76 0.22
CA LEU A 496 -16.14 -30.19 0.17
C LEU A 496 -15.51 -30.93 1.36
N HIS A 497 -14.27 -30.64 1.72
CA HIS A 497 -13.62 -31.22 2.90
C HIS A 497 -14.37 -30.88 4.19
N LEU A 498 -14.82 -29.63 4.35
CA LEU A 498 -15.63 -29.20 5.49
C LEU A 498 -16.99 -29.91 5.54
N ASN A 499 -17.66 -30.06 4.39
CA ASN A 499 -18.92 -30.79 4.30
C ASN A 499 -18.75 -32.27 4.68
N ASN A 500 -17.66 -32.91 4.21
CA ASN A 500 -17.33 -34.28 4.57
C ASN A 500 -17.04 -34.42 6.07
N ALA A 501 -16.33 -33.46 6.67
CA ALA A 501 -16.10 -33.43 8.11
C ALA A 501 -17.41 -33.29 8.89
N LEU A 502 -18.30 -32.39 8.47
CA LEU A 502 -19.61 -32.19 9.07
C LEU A 502 -20.46 -33.46 9.01
N ALA A 503 -20.47 -34.15 7.87
CA ALA A 503 -21.20 -35.41 7.70
C ALA A 503 -20.67 -36.52 8.63
N LYS A 504 -19.34 -36.65 8.77
CA LYS A 504 -18.70 -37.61 9.68
C LYS A 504 -19.01 -37.30 11.16
N LEU A 505 -19.00 -36.04 11.54
CA LEU A 505 -19.36 -35.63 12.91
C LEU A 505 -20.83 -35.93 13.19
N ARG A 506 -21.75 -35.59 12.28
CA ARG A 506 -23.19 -35.89 12.45
C ARG A 506 -23.49 -37.37 12.61
N THR A 507 -22.78 -38.25 11.90
CA THR A 507 -22.93 -39.70 12.02
C THR A 507 -22.30 -40.29 13.28
N SER A 508 -21.37 -39.59 13.93
CA SER A 508 -20.76 -40.04 15.19
C SER A 508 -21.58 -39.63 16.43
N PHE A 509 -22.53 -38.70 16.27
CA PHE A 509 -23.45 -38.22 17.33
C PHE A 509 -24.90 -38.70 17.14
N ALA A 510 -25.16 -39.53 16.13
CA ALA A 510 -26.42 -40.25 15.92
C ALA A 510 -26.22 -41.71 16.32
#